data_AF-A0A7J8D212-F1
#
_entry.id   AF-A0A7J8D212-F1
#
_cell.length_a   1.000
_cell.length_b   1.000
_cell.length_c   1.000
_cell.angle_alpha   90.00
_cell.angle_beta   90.00
_cell.angle_gamma   90.00
#
_symmetry.space_group_name_H-M   'P 1'
#
loop_
_entity.id
_entity.type
_entity.pdbx_description
1 polymer ?
#
loop_
_entity_poly.entity_id
_entity_poly.type
_entity_poly.pdbx_seq_one_letter_code
_entity_poly.pdbx_strand_id
1 'polypeptide(L)'
;MFEHEMEESKKNRVEINDVEPEVFKEMMCFIYTGKAPNLDKMADDLLAAADKYALERLKVMCEDALCSNLSVENAAEILILADLHSADQLKTQAVDFINYHASDVLETSGWKSMVVSHPHLVAEAYRSLASAQCPFLGPPRKRLKQS
;
A
#
# COMPACT_ATOMS: atom_id res chain seq x y z
N MET A 1 -1.06 21.57 -12.48
CA MET A 1 -1.37 22.65 -11.52
C MET A 1 -0.67 23.95 -11.92
N PHE A 2 0.66 24.02 -11.88
CA PHE A 2 1.38 25.28 -12.15
C PHE A 2 1.63 25.58 -13.64
N GLU A 3 1.82 24.56 -14.48
CA GLU A 3 2.12 24.72 -15.91
C GLU A 3 0.88 25.09 -16.77
N HIS A 4 -0.32 24.82 -16.27
CA HIS A 4 -1.57 25.07 -16.99
C HIS A 4 -2.19 26.39 -16.53
N GLU A 5 -2.96 27.07 -17.39
CA GLU A 5 -3.63 28.36 -17.11
C GLU A 5 -4.82 28.26 -16.13
N MET A 6 -4.61 27.56 -15.02
CA MET A 6 -5.55 27.44 -13.91
C MET A 6 -5.48 28.66 -12.98
N GLU A 7 -6.41 28.77 -12.03
CA GLU A 7 -6.44 29.89 -11.08
C GLU A 7 -5.20 29.93 -10.18
N GLU A 8 -4.63 28.76 -9.87
CA GLU A 8 -3.44 28.59 -9.05
C GLU A 8 -2.20 29.23 -9.69
N SER A 9 -2.03 29.09 -11.01
CA SER A 9 -0.89 29.67 -11.73
C SER A 9 -1.03 31.19 -11.89
N LYS A 10 -2.26 31.70 -12.02
CA LYS A 10 -2.52 33.16 -12.06
C LYS A 10 -2.31 33.84 -10.70
N LYS A 11 -2.68 33.16 -9.61
CA LYS A 11 -2.60 33.70 -8.23
C LYS A 11 -1.30 33.39 -7.51
N ASN A 12 -0.48 32.49 -8.05
CA ASN A 12 0.69 31.92 -7.37
C ASN A 12 0.37 31.39 -5.96
N ARG A 13 -0.83 30.81 -5.80
CA ARG A 13 -1.33 30.31 -4.51
C ARG A 13 -2.14 29.05 -4.73
N VAL A 14 -1.80 28.02 -3.95
CA VAL A 14 -2.51 26.73 -3.91
C VAL A 14 -3.09 26.55 -2.51
N GLU A 15 -4.36 26.16 -2.46
CA GLU A 15 -5.01 25.78 -1.19
C GLU A 15 -4.94 24.27 -1.02
N ILE A 16 -4.53 23.83 0.17
CA ILE A 16 -4.38 22.41 0.53
C ILE A 16 -5.17 22.22 1.83
N ASN A 17 -6.26 21.44 1.75
CA ASN A 17 -7.22 21.29 2.84
C ASN A 17 -7.27 19.85 3.38
N ASP A 18 -6.60 18.92 2.72
CA ASP A 18 -6.74 17.47 2.93
C ASP A 18 -5.43 16.81 3.39
N VAL A 19 -4.45 17.61 3.81
CA VAL A 19 -3.20 17.13 4.40
C VAL A 19 -2.97 17.87 5.71
N GLU A 20 -2.69 17.12 6.77
CA GLU A 20 -2.39 17.71 8.07
C GLU A 20 -1.10 18.56 7.99
N PRO A 21 -1.00 19.71 8.69
CA PRO A 21 0.15 20.60 8.58
C PRO A 21 1.50 19.95 8.90
N GLU A 22 1.55 18.96 9.78
CA GLU A 22 2.81 18.26 10.11
C GLU A 22 3.24 17.33 8.97
N VAL A 23 2.30 16.55 8.42
CA VAL A 23 2.52 15.68 7.27
C VAL A 23 2.96 16.49 6.05
N PHE A 24 2.31 17.64 5.81
CA PHE A 24 2.68 18.53 4.70
C PHE A 24 4.10 19.09 4.85
N LYS A 25 4.52 19.46 6.07
CA LYS A 25 5.90 19.92 6.33
C LYS A 25 6.91 18.82 6.05
N GLU A 26 6.61 17.58 6.45
CA GLU A 26 7.48 16.44 6.20
C GLU A 26 7.59 16.12 4.70
N MET A 27 6.46 16.16 3.98
CA MET A 27 6.42 16.04 2.52
C MET A 27 7.25 17.14 1.84
N MET A 28 7.13 18.40 2.28
CA MET A 28 7.95 19.50 1.76
C MET A 28 9.43 19.28 2.07
N CYS A 29 9.78 18.83 3.27
CA CYS A 29 11.16 18.48 3.62
C CYS A 29 11.72 17.45 2.64
N PHE A 30 10.93 16.43 2.30
CA PHE A 30 11.32 15.43 1.30
C PHE A 30 11.50 16.05 -0.09
N ILE A 31 10.58 16.88 -0.58
CA ILE A 31 10.69 17.51 -1.91
C ILE A 31 11.99 18.31 -2.04
N TYR A 32 12.38 19.05 -0.99
CA TYR A 32 13.57 19.91 -1.04
C TYR A 32 14.89 19.18 -0.72
N THR A 33 14.86 18.09 0.05
CA THR A 33 16.08 17.47 0.59
C THR A 33 16.25 15.99 0.26
N GLY A 34 15.21 15.33 -0.26
CA GLY A 34 15.15 13.89 -0.48
C GLY A 34 15.06 13.05 0.81
N LYS A 35 14.80 13.67 1.97
CA LYS A 35 14.77 13.04 3.29
C LYS A 35 13.46 13.32 4.03
N ALA A 36 13.01 12.37 4.84
CA ALA A 36 11.85 12.47 5.72
C ALA A 36 12.23 11.96 7.13
N PRO A 37 12.93 12.77 7.95
CA PRO A 37 13.40 12.35 9.28
C PRO A 37 12.32 11.97 10.29
N ASN A 38 11.06 12.37 10.11
CA ASN A 38 9.95 12.04 11.02
C ASN A 38 8.96 11.03 10.44
N LEU A 39 9.29 10.39 9.32
CA LEU A 39 8.41 9.48 8.59
C LEU A 39 7.79 8.40 9.49
N ASP A 40 8.58 7.79 10.38
CA ASP A 40 8.13 6.69 11.24
C ASP A 40 6.94 7.05 12.15
N LYS A 41 6.69 8.34 12.40
CA LYS A 41 5.60 8.81 13.26
C LYS A 41 4.27 9.02 12.53
N MET A 42 4.31 9.07 11.19
CA MET A 42 3.19 9.51 10.35
C MET A 42 3.21 8.78 8.99
N ALA A 43 3.69 7.54 8.97
CA ALA A 43 3.97 6.83 7.73
C ALA A 43 2.71 6.57 6.89
N ASP A 44 1.57 6.38 7.55
CA ASP A 44 0.23 6.24 6.97
C ASP A 44 -0.26 7.52 6.28
N ASP A 45 -0.30 8.64 7.00
CA ASP A 45 -0.72 9.92 6.43
C ASP A 45 0.26 10.43 5.37
N LEU A 46 1.56 10.19 5.58
CA LEU A 46 2.60 10.55 4.62
C LEU A 46 2.55 9.67 3.38
N LEU A 47 2.14 8.40 3.49
CA LEU A 47 1.85 7.55 2.33
C LEU A 47 0.69 8.12 1.51
N ALA A 48 -0.41 8.52 2.17
CA ALA A 48 -1.55 9.14 1.52
C ALA A 48 -1.16 10.44 0.78
N ALA A 49 -0.36 11.28 1.42
CA ALA A 49 0.17 12.50 0.80
C ALA A 49 1.12 12.15 -0.38
N ALA A 50 2.03 11.20 -0.21
CA ALA A 50 2.97 10.81 -1.26
C ALA A 50 2.24 10.28 -2.50
N ASP A 51 1.20 9.47 -2.33
CA ASP A 51 0.38 8.96 -3.42
C ASP A 51 -0.36 10.11 -4.14
N LYS A 52 -1.02 10.99 -3.39
CA LYS A 52 -1.75 12.14 -3.95
C LYS A 52 -0.86 13.06 -4.79
N TYR A 53 0.37 13.34 -4.33
CA TYR A 53 1.31 14.23 -5.00
C TYR A 53 2.29 13.49 -5.93
N ALA A 54 2.07 12.20 -6.19
CA ALA A 54 2.88 11.35 -7.06
C ALA A 54 4.38 11.35 -6.72
N LEU A 55 4.69 11.32 -5.41
CA LEU A 55 6.06 11.27 -4.88
C LEU A 55 6.50 9.82 -4.67
N GLU A 56 6.75 9.11 -5.77
CA GLU A 56 6.98 7.65 -5.77
C GLU A 56 8.07 7.19 -4.78
N ARG A 57 9.21 7.90 -4.71
CA ARG A 57 10.29 7.52 -3.79
C ARG A 57 9.90 7.72 -2.32
N LEU A 58 9.09 8.74 -2.00
CA LEU A 58 8.59 8.92 -0.64
C LEU A 58 7.57 7.83 -0.29
N LYS A 59 6.72 7.48 -1.25
CA LYS A 59 5.74 6.39 -1.13
C LYS A 59 6.42 5.08 -0.73
N VAL A 60 7.45 4.67 -1.46
CA VAL A 60 8.25 3.46 -1.14
C VAL A 60 8.90 3.54 0.25
N MET A 61 9.39 4.71 0.67
CA MET A 61 9.93 4.89 2.02
C MET A 61 8.87 4.69 3.11
N CYS A 62 7.63 5.15 2.87
CA CYS A 62 6.50 4.90 3.77
C CYS A 62 6.12 3.41 3.77
N GLU A 63 6.12 2.76 2.61
CA GLU A 63 5.89 1.32 2.48
C GLU A 63 6.89 0.50 3.31
N ASP A 64 8.18 0.82 3.25
CA ASP A 64 9.21 0.15 4.04
C ASP A 64 8.99 0.29 5.56
N ALA A 65 8.62 1.49 6.01
CA ALA A 65 8.36 1.76 7.42
C ALA A 65 7.09 1.06 7.93
N LEU A 66 6.01 1.06 7.14
CA LEU A 66 4.76 0.37 7.46
C LEU A 66 4.96 -1.15 7.45
N CYS A 67 5.72 -1.68 6.48
CA CYS A 67 6.07 -3.10 6.41
C CYS A 67 6.87 -3.54 7.65
N SER A 68 7.80 -2.71 8.13
CA SER A 68 8.60 -3.00 9.32
C SER A 68 7.77 -3.03 10.61
N ASN A 69 6.61 -2.37 10.61
CA ASN A 69 5.66 -2.33 11.73
C ASN A 69 4.48 -3.30 11.58
N LEU A 70 4.52 -4.21 10.60
CA LEU A 70 3.50 -5.24 10.44
C LEU A 70 3.44 -6.15 11.68
N SER A 71 2.21 -6.37 12.13
CA SER A 71 1.87 -7.22 13.27
C SER A 71 0.53 -7.92 13.00
N VAL A 72 0.23 -8.95 13.78
CA VAL A 72 -1.04 -9.68 13.66
C VAL A 72 -2.25 -8.73 13.79
N GLU A 73 -2.19 -7.78 14.73
CA GLU A 73 -3.31 -6.88 15.04
C GLU A 73 -3.56 -5.82 13.96
N ASN A 74 -2.51 -5.32 13.30
CA ASN A 74 -2.62 -4.23 12.32
C ASN A 74 -2.52 -4.69 10.85
N ALA A 75 -2.24 -5.97 10.57
CA ALA A 75 -2.03 -6.45 9.21
C ALA A 75 -3.22 -6.19 8.28
N ALA A 76 -4.46 -6.34 8.77
CA ALA A 76 -5.66 -6.06 7.98
C ALA A 76 -5.81 -4.57 7.66
N GLU A 77 -5.52 -3.70 8.63
CA GLU A 77 -5.57 -2.24 8.44
C GLU A 77 -4.51 -1.77 7.46
N ILE A 78 -3.27 -2.27 7.59
CA ILE A 78 -2.17 -1.99 6.66
C ILE A 78 -2.50 -2.48 5.25
N LEU A 79 -3.15 -3.64 5.10
CA LEU A 79 -3.56 -4.12 3.79
C LEU A 79 -4.60 -3.20 3.12
N ILE A 80 -5.58 -2.71 3.89
CA ILE A 80 -6.58 -1.75 3.39
C ILE A 80 -5.89 -0.44 2.99
N LEU A 81 -5.00 0.07 3.84
CA LEU A 81 -4.25 1.29 3.58
C LEU A 81 -3.40 1.17 2.30
N ALA A 82 -2.75 0.02 2.11
CA ALA A 82 -1.93 -0.24 0.94
C ALA A 82 -2.77 -0.31 -0.35
N ASP A 83 -3.96 -0.92 -0.30
CA ASP A 83 -4.90 -0.93 -1.43
C ASP A 83 -5.41 0.48 -1.74
N LEU A 84 -5.79 1.24 -0.72
CA LEU A 84 -6.34 2.58 -0.85
C LEU A 84 -5.36 3.56 -1.52
N HIS A 85 -4.07 3.45 -1.19
CA HIS A 85 -3.02 4.32 -1.71
C HIS A 85 -2.18 3.66 -2.80
N SER A 86 -2.68 2.61 -3.45
CA SER A 86 -2.00 1.91 -4.55
C SER A 86 -0.53 1.58 -4.23
N ALA A 87 -0.25 1.14 -3.00
CA ALA A 87 1.07 0.84 -2.48
C ALA A 87 1.37 -0.65 -2.68
N ASP A 88 1.75 -1.00 -3.91
CA ASP A 88 1.81 -2.40 -4.38
C ASP A 88 2.83 -3.26 -3.61
N GLN A 89 3.96 -2.68 -3.17
CA GLN A 89 4.97 -3.44 -2.44
C GLN A 89 4.47 -3.75 -1.03
N LEU A 90 3.96 -2.75 -0.32
CA LEU A 90 3.35 -2.93 1.00
C LEU A 90 2.17 -3.88 0.95
N LYS A 91 1.33 -3.79 -0.08
CA LYS A 91 0.19 -4.68 -0.28
C LYS A 91 0.63 -6.14 -0.40
N THR A 92 1.66 -6.39 -1.22
CA THR A 92 2.23 -7.74 -1.39
C THR A 92 2.79 -8.27 -0.07
N GLN A 93 3.59 -7.47 0.64
CA GLN A 93 4.17 -7.86 1.93
C GLN A 93 3.10 -8.12 3.00
N ALA A 94 2.06 -7.29 3.06
CA ALA A 94 0.95 -7.48 3.99
C ALA A 94 0.17 -8.78 3.70
N VAL A 95 -0.11 -9.08 2.41
CA VAL A 95 -0.75 -10.35 2.02
C VAL A 95 0.11 -11.55 2.41
N ASP A 96 1.42 -11.50 2.16
CA ASP A 96 2.34 -12.59 2.51
C ASP A 96 2.42 -12.79 4.02
N PHE A 97 2.49 -11.71 4.80
CA PHE A 97 2.45 -11.75 6.26
C PHE A 97 1.15 -12.38 6.78
N ILE A 98 0.00 -11.96 6.24
CA ILE A 98 -1.32 -12.50 6.59
C ILE A 98 -1.38 -13.99 6.30
N ASN A 99 -0.89 -14.42 5.13
CA ASN A 99 -0.89 -15.84 4.77
C ASN A 99 0.00 -16.68 5.69
N TYR A 100 1.13 -16.13 6.14
CA TYR A 100 2.05 -16.81 7.06
C TYR A 100 1.49 -16.88 8.50
N HIS A 101 0.76 -15.84 8.95
CA HIS A 101 0.16 -15.74 10.29
C HIS A 101 -1.37 -15.95 10.29
N ALA A 102 -1.90 -16.69 9.30
CA ALA A 102 -3.33 -16.73 9.02
C ALA A 102 -4.16 -17.16 10.24
N SER A 103 -3.70 -18.13 11.03
CA SER A 103 -4.43 -18.59 12.23
C SER A 103 -4.73 -17.46 13.21
N ASP A 104 -3.76 -16.58 13.42
CA ASP A 104 -3.85 -15.53 14.43
C ASP A 104 -4.58 -14.31 13.85
N VAL A 105 -4.28 -13.95 12.59
CA VAL A 105 -4.90 -12.81 11.91
C VAL A 105 -6.41 -13.00 11.74
N LEU A 106 -6.87 -14.22 11.41
CA LEU A 106 -8.29 -14.53 11.25
C LEU A 106 -9.11 -14.24 12.52
N GLU A 107 -8.48 -14.29 13.70
CA GLU A 107 -9.15 -14.05 14.96
C GLU A 107 -9.25 -12.57 15.34
N THR A 108 -8.46 -11.71 14.72
CA THR A 108 -8.45 -10.27 14.98
C THR A 108 -9.78 -9.59 14.60
N SER A 109 -10.13 -8.55 15.34
CA SER A 109 -11.27 -7.70 15.00
C SER A 109 -11.03 -6.95 13.68
N GLY A 110 -9.78 -6.55 13.40
CA GLY A 110 -9.37 -5.90 12.16
C GLY A 110 -9.69 -6.76 10.94
N TRP A 111 -9.28 -8.03 10.95
CA TRP A 111 -9.59 -8.96 9.87
C TRP A 111 -11.11 -9.16 9.71
N LYS A 112 -11.82 -9.45 10.81
CA LYS A 112 -13.28 -9.67 10.80
C LYS A 112 -14.03 -8.45 10.22
N SER A 113 -13.58 -7.23 10.51
CA SER A 113 -14.11 -5.99 9.94
C SER A 113 -13.77 -5.85 8.44
N MET A 114 -12.54 -6.18 8.04
CA MET A 114 -12.10 -6.14 6.65
C MET A 114 -12.91 -7.09 5.76
N VAL A 115 -13.27 -8.28 6.24
CA VAL A 115 -14.09 -9.25 5.49
C VAL A 115 -15.44 -8.64 5.06
N VAL A 116 -16.02 -7.78 5.90
CA VAL A 116 -17.30 -7.13 5.62
C VAL A 116 -17.12 -5.87 4.76
N SER A 117 -16.10 -5.06 5.07
CA SER A 117 -15.90 -3.75 4.43
C SER A 117 -15.18 -3.81 3.08
N HIS A 118 -14.23 -4.74 2.91
CA HIS A 118 -13.35 -4.87 1.74
C HIS A 118 -13.20 -6.34 1.29
N PRO A 119 -14.30 -7.01 0.85
CA PRO A 119 -14.27 -8.44 0.52
C PRO A 119 -13.35 -8.78 -0.67
N HIS A 120 -13.00 -7.81 -1.53
CA HIS A 120 -12.05 -8.03 -2.63
C HIS A 120 -10.64 -8.32 -2.12
N LEU A 121 -10.22 -7.73 -1.00
CA LEU A 121 -8.91 -7.97 -0.38
C LEU A 121 -8.79 -9.39 0.15
N VAL A 122 -9.87 -9.94 0.70
CA VAL A 122 -9.92 -11.35 1.13
C VAL A 122 -9.77 -12.29 -0.07
N ALA A 123 -10.47 -11.99 -1.17
CA ALA A 123 -10.36 -12.78 -2.39
C ALA A 123 -8.94 -12.71 -2.98
N GLU A 124 -8.28 -11.57 -2.89
CA GLU A 124 -6.90 -11.38 -3.33
C GLU A 124 -5.90 -12.15 -2.47
N ALA A 125 -6.01 -12.05 -1.15
CA ALA A 125 -5.17 -12.82 -0.22
C ALA A 125 -5.31 -14.33 -0.47
N TYR A 126 -6.54 -14.80 -0.67
CA TYR A 126 -6.81 -16.20 -1.00
C TYR A 126 -6.21 -16.62 -2.35
N ARG A 127 -6.28 -15.76 -3.38
CA ARG A 127 -5.64 -16.04 -4.68
C ARG A 127 -4.12 -16.13 -4.54
N SER A 128 -3.51 -15.25 -3.76
CA SER A 128 -2.06 -15.30 -3.47
C SER A 128 -1.69 -16.60 -2.77
N LEU A 129 -2.48 -17.03 -1.78
CA LEU A 129 -2.27 -18.30 -1.10
C LEU A 129 -2.38 -19.50 -2.06
N ALA A 130 -3.36 -19.49 -2.95
CA ALA A 130 -3.58 -20.56 -3.93
C ALA A 130 -2.46 -20.64 -4.99
N SER A 131 -1.91 -19.51 -5.42
CA SER A 131 -0.79 -19.48 -6.38
C SER A 131 0.52 -19.94 -5.74
N ALA A 132 0.77 -19.58 -4.47
CA ALA A 132 1.95 -20.01 -3.72
C ALA A 132 2.01 -21.54 -3.50
N GLN A 133 0.85 -22.20 -3.39
CA GLN A 133 0.76 -23.66 -3.23
C GLN A 133 0.90 -24.46 -4.53
N CYS A 134 1.05 -23.80 -5.69
CA CYS A 134 1.14 -24.47 -6.98
C CYS A 134 2.49 -24.33 -7.72
N PRO A 135 3.62 -24.90 -7.23
CA PRO A 135 4.86 -24.97 -8.02
C PRO A 135 4.85 -26.02 -9.17
N PHE A 136 3.81 -26.88 -9.29
CA PHE A 136 3.92 -28.16 -10.03
C PHE A 136 3.09 -28.35 -11.30
N LEU A 137 2.34 -27.35 -11.79
CA LEU A 137 1.71 -27.45 -13.12
C LEU A 137 2.72 -27.08 -14.21
N GLY A 138 3.65 -28.01 -14.48
CA GLY A 138 4.45 -27.98 -15.70
C GLY A 138 3.57 -27.95 -16.95
N PRO A 139 4.07 -27.43 -18.09
CA PRO A 139 3.27 -27.26 -19.29
C PRO A 139 2.66 -28.58 -19.77
N PRO A 140 1.43 -28.58 -20.32
CA PRO A 140 0.78 -29.80 -20.79
C PRO A 140 1.64 -30.47 -21.86
N ARG A 141 2.11 -31.70 -21.58
CA ARG A 141 2.78 -32.55 -22.57
C ARG A 141 1.88 -32.67 -23.79
N LYS A 142 2.28 -32.07 -24.91
CA LYS A 142 1.64 -32.28 -26.22
C LYS A 142 1.57 -33.79 -26.46
N ARG A 143 0.36 -34.34 -26.56
CA ARG A 143 0.15 -35.71 -27.05
C ARG A 143 0.77 -35.78 -28.46
N LEU A 144 1.90 -36.46 -28.57
CA LEU A 144 2.46 -36.90 -29.84
C LEU A 144 1.40 -37.79 -30.50
N LYS A 145 0.81 -37.31 -31.60
CA LYS A 145 0.01 -38.15 -32.49
C LYS A 145 0.95 -39.21 -33.05
N GLN A 146 0.75 -40.47 -32.65
CA GLN A 146 1.38 -41.59 -33.35
C GLN A 146 0.72 -41.74 -34.72
N SER A 147 1.56 -41.91 -35.73
CA SER A 147 1.22 -42.13 -37.14
C SER A 147 0.37 -43.36 -37.38
#